data_AF-A0A2R7Y2H8-F1
#
_entry.id   AF-A0A2R7Y2H8-F1
#
_cell.length_a   1.000
_cell.length_b   1.000
_cell.length_c   1.000
_cell.angle_alpha   90.00
_cell.angle_beta   90.00
_cell.angle_gamma   90.00
#
_symmetry.space_group_name_H-M   'P 1'
#
loop_
_entity.id
_entity.type
_entity.pdbx_description
1 polymer ?
#
loop_
_entity_poly.entity_id
_entity_poly.type
_entity_poly.pdbx_seq_one_letter_code
_entity_poly.pdbx_strand_id
1 'polypeptide(L)'
;MEERGIRVVLSNLSNTRAIAEAKIRINRLDALMLAELLRAGLVAKSYVLPKRVRDRKALLCYHISFVQARTRVKNCVNALLDKHEIRVSFMDIFGDRRRKMVLGFGFRKL
;
A
#
# COMPACT_ATOMS: atom_id res chain seq x y z
N MET A 1 9.89 -15.80 9.30
CA MET A 1 9.70 -15.78 10.77
C MET A 1 9.25 -17.15 11.25
N GLU A 2 8.09 -17.64 10.82
CA GLU A 2 7.65 -19.02 11.14
C GLU A 2 8.61 -20.09 10.62
N GLU A 3 9.21 -19.91 9.43
CA GLU A 3 10.24 -20.82 8.89
C GLU A 3 11.54 -20.87 9.70
N ARG A 4 11.75 -19.89 10.58
CA ARG A 4 12.89 -19.85 11.51
C ARG A 4 12.51 -20.37 12.90
N GLY A 5 11.35 -21.03 13.02
CA GLY A 5 10.82 -21.55 14.29
C GLY A 5 10.22 -20.48 15.22
N ILE A 6 10.07 -19.23 14.75
CA ILE A 6 9.54 -18.14 15.57
C ILE A 6 8.02 -18.22 15.60
N ARG A 7 7.44 -18.34 16.81
CA ARG A 7 6.00 -18.33 17.02
C ARG A 7 5.44 -16.95 16.66
N VAL A 8 4.59 -16.90 15.62
CA VAL A 8 3.90 -15.69 15.20
C VAL A 8 2.46 -15.74 15.68
N VAL A 9 1.99 -14.67 16.32
CA VAL A 9 0.61 -14.52 16.76
C VAL A 9 0.08 -13.20 16.20
N LEU A 10 -1.06 -13.25 15.52
CA LEU A 10 -1.76 -12.05 15.06
C LEU A 10 -2.79 -11.65 16.11
N SER A 11 -2.75 -10.39 16.55
CA SER A 11 -3.75 -9.81 17.45
C SER A 11 -4.77 -9.01 16.67
N ASN A 12 -6.06 -9.10 17.04
CA ASN A 12 -7.04 -8.10 16.65
C ASN A 12 -6.93 -6.90 17.59
N LEU A 13 -6.40 -5.77 17.08
CA LEU A 13 -6.18 -4.57 17.89
C LEU A 13 -7.49 -4.00 18.46
N SER A 14 -8.58 -4.03 17.70
CA SER A 14 -9.88 -3.50 18.15
C SER A 14 -10.47 -4.28 19.32
N ASN A 15 -10.12 -5.57 19.43
CA ASN A 15 -10.60 -6.43 20.51
C ASN A 15 -9.61 -6.52 21.68
N THR A 16 -8.42 -5.93 21.54
CA THR A 16 -7.40 -5.93 22.60
C THR A 16 -7.57 -4.65 23.42
N ARG A 17 -8.36 -4.73 24.49
CA ARG A 17 -8.84 -3.56 25.27
C ARG A 17 -7.76 -2.55 25.63
N ALA A 18 -6.61 -3.01 26.14
CA ALA A 18 -5.49 -2.14 26.53
C ALA A 18 -4.92 -1.30 25.36
N ILE A 19 -5.03 -1.76 24.12
CA ILE A 19 -4.55 -1.05 22.92
C ILE A 19 -5.71 -0.30 22.25
N ALA A 20 -6.92 -0.87 22.26
CA ALA A 20 -8.11 -0.25 21.69
C ALA A 20 -8.48 1.05 22.41
N GLU A 21 -8.30 1.09 23.74
CA GLU A 21 -8.57 2.26 24.58
C GLU A 21 -7.40 3.27 24.61
N ALA A 22 -6.26 2.94 24.00
CA ALA A 22 -5.09 3.81 24.00
C ALA A 22 -5.35 5.09 23.18
N LYS A 23 -5.20 6.25 23.82
CA LYS A 23 -5.39 7.56 23.18
C LYS A 23 -4.35 7.86 22.10
N ILE A 24 -3.15 7.30 22.21
CA ILE A 24 -2.03 7.53 21.28
C ILE A 24 -1.52 6.18 20.80
N ARG A 25 -1.53 5.95 19.48
CA ARG A 25 -0.95 4.78 18.84
C ARG A 25 0.47 5.07 18.38
N ILE A 26 1.44 4.41 18.99
CA ILE A 26 2.86 4.53 18.64
C ILE A 26 3.41 3.13 18.46
N ASN A 27 3.87 2.80 17.25
CA ASN A 27 4.34 1.44 16.90
C ASN A 27 5.31 0.82 17.93
N ARG A 28 6.22 1.62 18.51
CA ARG A 28 7.19 1.14 19.51
C ARG A 28 6.52 0.75 20.83
N LEU A 29 5.60 1.59 21.33
CA LEU A 29 4.88 1.34 22.57
C LEU A 29 3.88 0.20 22.40
N ASP A 30 3.13 0.21 21.29
CA ASP A 30 2.16 -0.83 20.96
C ASP A 30 2.83 -2.21 20.86
N ALA A 31 4.04 -2.28 20.29
CA ALA A 31 4.80 -3.53 20.19
C ALA A 31 5.22 -4.06 21.57
N LEU A 32 5.66 -3.18 22.48
CA LEU A 32 6.01 -3.55 23.85
C LEU A 32 4.77 -4.06 24.60
N MET A 33 3.67 -3.31 24.54
CA MET A 33 2.39 -3.71 25.15
C MET A 33 1.90 -5.05 24.60
N LEU A 34 1.96 -5.27 23.29
CA LEU A 34 1.60 -6.55 22.69
C LEU A 34 2.48 -7.70 23.19
N ALA A 35 3.78 -7.47 23.40
CA ALA A 35 4.68 -8.49 23.94
C ALA A 35 4.30 -8.87 25.38
N GLU A 36 4.01 -7.87 26.21
CA GLU A 36 3.56 -8.08 27.60
C GLU A 36 2.21 -8.78 27.66
N LEU A 37 1.23 -8.33 26.88
CA LEU A 37 -0.09 -8.95 26.79
C LEU A 37 0.03 -10.38 26.25
N LEU A 38 0.92 -10.64 25.29
CA LEU A 38 1.12 -11.97 24.74
C LEU A 38 1.73 -12.90 25.79
N ARG A 39 2.68 -12.41 26.58
CA ARG A 39 3.27 -13.14 27.71
C ARG A 39 2.23 -13.47 28.78
N ALA A 40 1.33 -12.52 29.07
CA ALA A 40 0.23 -12.70 30.02
C ALA A 40 -0.95 -13.52 29.46
N GLY A 41 -0.95 -13.86 28.17
CA GLY A 41 -2.05 -14.58 27.52
C GLY A 41 -3.30 -13.74 27.28
N LEU A 42 -3.22 -12.41 27.40
CA LEU A 42 -4.34 -11.47 27.37
C LEU A 42 -4.60 -10.85 25.98
N VAL A 43 -3.93 -11.36 24.93
CA VAL A 43 -4.11 -10.87 23.55
C VAL A 43 -5.34 -11.50 22.92
N ALA A 44 -6.17 -10.67 22.29
CA ALA A 44 -7.24 -11.13 21.42
C ALA A 44 -6.65 -11.71 20.12
N LYS A 45 -6.35 -13.02 20.13
CA LYS A 45 -5.77 -13.72 18.97
C LYS A 45 -6.76 -13.71 17.81
N SER A 46 -6.27 -13.32 16.64
CA SER A 46 -7.02 -13.37 15.39
C SER A 46 -6.54 -14.53 14.53
N TYR A 47 -7.42 -14.99 13.64
CA TYR A 47 -7.11 -16.07 12.72
C TYR A 47 -5.93 -15.71 11.80
N VAL A 48 -4.91 -16.58 11.78
CA VAL A 48 -3.76 -16.45 10.88
C VAL A 48 -3.94 -17.41 9.72
N LEU A 49 -4.00 -16.87 8.51
CA LEU A 49 -4.06 -17.66 7.29
C LEU A 49 -2.77 -18.51 7.14
N PRO A 50 -2.86 -19.76 6.64
CA PRO A 50 -1.70 -20.58 6.34
C PRO A 50 -0.72 -19.86 5.42
N LYS A 51 0.59 -20.11 5.58
CA LYS A 51 1.65 -19.40 4.86
C LYS A 51 1.40 -19.32 3.34
N ARG A 52 1.09 -20.45 2.70
CA ARG A 52 0.82 -20.52 1.25
C ARG A 52 -0.29 -19.55 0.79
N VAL A 53 -1.31 -19.33 1.62
CA VAL A 53 -2.43 -18.43 1.31
C VAL A 53 -2.04 -16.98 1.53
N ARG A 54 -1.26 -16.68 2.58
CA ARG A 54 -0.71 -15.33 2.82
C ARG A 54 0.21 -14.88 1.68
N ASP A 55 1.09 -15.76 1.21
CA ASP A 55 2.03 -15.44 0.13
C ASP A 55 1.28 -15.08 -1.17
N ARG A 56 0.23 -15.84 -1.51
CA ARG A 56 -0.64 -15.53 -2.67
C ARG A 56 -1.38 -14.20 -2.49
N LYS A 57 -1.93 -13.93 -1.30
CA LYS A 57 -2.58 -12.63 -1.02
C LYS A 57 -1.58 -11.48 -1.10
N ALA A 58 -0.34 -11.67 -0.65
CA ALA A 58 0.71 -10.66 -0.75
C ALA A 58 0.98 -10.30 -2.22
N LEU A 59 1.14 -11.29 -3.10
CA LEU A 59 1.29 -11.06 -4.54
C LEU A 59 0.13 -10.27 -5.15
N LEU A 60 -1.11 -10.60 -4.77
CA LEU A 60 -2.29 -9.85 -5.23
C LEU A 60 -2.27 -8.40 -4.72
N CYS A 61 -1.94 -8.17 -3.45
CA CYS A 61 -1.81 -6.83 -2.89
C CYS A 61 -0.73 -6.00 -3.61
N TYR A 62 0.41 -6.63 -3.96
CA TYR A 62 1.44 -5.98 -4.78
C TYR A 62 0.94 -5.65 -6.17
N HIS A 63 0.23 -6.56 -6.83
CA HIS A 63 -0.37 -6.28 -8.13
C HIS A 63 -1.33 -5.08 -8.06
N ILE A 64 -2.21 -5.04 -7.06
CA ILE A 64 -3.14 -3.91 -6.84
C ILE A 64 -2.36 -2.61 -6.64
N SER A 65 -1.29 -2.62 -5.83
CA SER A 65 -0.50 -1.41 -5.58
C SER A 65 0.22 -0.92 -6.84
N PHE A 66 0.72 -1.83 -7.69
CA PHE A 66 1.30 -1.47 -8.98
C PHE A 66 0.27 -0.88 -9.95
N VAL A 67 -0.93 -1.45 -10.02
CA VAL A 67 -2.02 -0.91 -10.83
C VAL A 67 -2.40 0.50 -10.36
N GLN A 68 -2.53 0.70 -9.05
CA GLN A 68 -2.81 2.02 -8.47
C GLN A 68 -1.68 3.02 -8.76
N ALA A 69 -0.41 2.61 -8.63
CA ALA A 69 0.74 3.45 -8.95
C ALA A 69 0.74 3.85 -10.43
N ARG A 70 0.48 2.90 -11.34
CA ARG A 70 0.32 3.16 -12.77
C ARG A 70 -0.77 4.19 -13.03
N THR A 71 -1.95 4.02 -12.42
CA THR A 71 -3.06 4.97 -12.57
C THR A 71 -2.72 6.35 -12.01
N ARG A 72 -2.04 6.43 -10.86
CA ARG A 72 -1.59 7.72 -10.29
C ARG A 72 -0.65 8.47 -11.23
N VAL A 73 0.34 7.79 -11.81
CA VAL A 73 1.26 8.40 -12.77
C VAL A 73 0.50 8.89 -14.01
N LYS A 74 -0.42 8.07 -14.54
CA LYS A 74 -1.25 8.49 -15.69
C LYS A 74 -2.09 9.74 -15.37
N ASN A 75 -2.75 9.75 -14.22
CA ASN A 75 -3.58 10.87 -13.80
C ASN A 75 -2.75 12.12 -13.54
N CYS A 76 -1.54 11.99 -13.02
CA CYS A 76 -0.62 13.12 -12.83
C CYS A 76 -0.24 13.75 -14.17
N VAL A 77 0.07 12.94 -15.18
CA VAL A 77 0.36 13.43 -16.54
C VAL A 77 -0.87 14.10 -17.15
N ASN A 78 -2.07 13.51 -17.00
CA ASN A 78 -3.30 14.12 -17.49
C ASN A 78 -3.56 15.47 -16.82
N ALA A 79 -3.40 15.57 -15.50
CA ALA A 79 -3.56 16.82 -14.77
C ALA A 79 -2.55 17.90 -15.23
N LEU A 80 -1.33 17.51 -15.60
CA LEU A 80 -0.34 18.43 -16.16
C LEU A 80 -0.77 18.93 -17.55
N LEU A 81 -1.26 18.04 -18.42
CA LEU A 81 -1.74 18.40 -19.75
C LEU A 81 -2.96 19.32 -19.68
N ASP A 82 -3.90 19.03 -18.78
CA ASP A 82 -5.08 19.85 -18.53
C ASP A 82 -4.68 21.26 -18.04
N LYS A 83 -3.68 21.36 -17.17
CA LYS A 83 -3.13 22.65 -16.70
C LYS A 83 -2.55 23.51 -17.83
N HIS A 84 -2.04 22.89 -18.89
CA HIS A 84 -1.51 23.57 -20.06
C HIS A 84 -2.53 23.68 -21.21
N GLU A 85 -3.81 23.38 -20.96
CA GLU A 85 -4.91 23.39 -21.94
C GLU A 85 -4.66 22.47 -23.16
N ILE A 86 -3.78 21.47 -23.01
CA ILE A 86 -3.44 20.54 -24.08
C ILE A 86 -4.52 19.47 -24.15
N ARG A 87 -5.50 19.66 -25.04
CA ARG A 87 -6.55 18.67 -25.29
C ARG A 87 -5.98 17.46 -26.02
N VAL A 88 -5.66 16.40 -25.28
CA VAL A 88 -5.30 15.11 -25.87
C VAL A 88 -6.52 14.20 -25.85
N SER A 89 -6.97 13.74 -27.03
CA SER A 89 -8.04 12.74 -27.14
C SER A 89 -7.67 11.49 -26.34
N PHE A 90 -8.55 11.08 -25.42
CA PHE A 90 -8.35 10.08 -24.35
C PHE A 90 -7.90 8.68 -24.80
N MET A 91 -7.79 8.41 -26.11
CA MET A 91 -7.21 7.16 -26.63
C MET A 91 -5.67 7.22 -26.67
N ASP A 92 -5.12 6.96 -25.48
CA ASP A 92 -3.76 6.46 -25.20
C ASP A 92 -2.57 7.38 -25.48
N ILE A 93 -2.40 8.36 -24.59
CA ILE A 93 -1.19 9.22 -24.47
C ILE A 93 0.09 8.39 -24.24
N PHE A 94 -0.04 7.17 -23.72
CA PHE A 94 1.09 6.33 -23.29
C PHE A 94 1.57 5.33 -24.34
N GLY A 95 0.93 5.27 -25.51
CA GLY A 95 1.38 4.47 -26.66
C GLY A 95 2.65 5.02 -27.31
N ASP A 96 3.41 4.14 -27.98
CA ASP A 96 4.76 4.45 -28.50
C ASP A 96 4.77 5.60 -29.53
N ARG A 97 3.74 5.68 -30.38
CA ARG A 97 3.58 6.75 -31.38
C ARG A 97 3.35 8.14 -30.75
N ARG A 98 2.54 8.24 -29.70
CA ARG A 98 2.24 9.53 -29.06
C ARG A 98 3.28 9.95 -28.02
N ARG A 99 3.99 9.01 -27.38
CA ARG A 99 5.14 9.33 -26.51
C ARG A 99 6.21 10.14 -27.26
N LYS A 100 6.50 9.76 -28.51
CA LYS A 100 7.41 10.51 -29.40
C LYS A 100 6.88 11.91 -29.72
N MET A 101 5.56 12.06 -29.86
CA MET A 101 4.93 13.37 -30.06
C MET A 101 5.10 14.26 -28.83
N VAL A 102 4.82 13.76 -27.61
CA VAL A 102 5.00 14.51 -26.36
C VAL A 102 6.47 14.87 -26.13
N LEU A 103 7.41 13.96 -26.42
CA LEU A 103 8.85 14.23 -26.32
C LEU A 103 9.37 15.17 -27.42
N GLY A 104 8.68 15.22 -28.58
CA GLY A 104 8.97 16.14 -29.68
C GLY A 104 8.36 17.54 -29.49
N PHE A 105 7.34 17.67 -28.64
CA PHE A 105 6.94 18.95 -28.05
C PHE A 105 7.98 19.34 -27.00
N GLY A 106 9.16 19.76 -27.47
CA GLY A 106 10.09 20.49 -26.63
C GLY A 106 9.33 21.65 -25.99
N PHE A 107 9.36 21.71 -24.65
CA PHE A 107 8.86 22.84 -23.87
C PHE A 107 9.39 24.13 -24.50
N ARG A 108 8.56 24.78 -25.33
CA ARG A 108 8.88 26.11 -25.84
C ARG A 108 8.93 26.99 -24.60
N LYS A 109 10.12 27.53 -24.36
CA LYS A 109 10.51 28.34 -23.21
C LYS A 109 9.41 29.33 -22.79
N LEU A 110 9.35 29.48 -21.46
CA LEU A 110 8.74 30.54 -20.63
C LEU A 110 7.25 30.36 -20.33
#